data_AF-A0A7X7D4P9-F1
#
_entry.id   AF-A0A7X7D4P9-F1
#
_cell.length_a   1.000
_cell.length_b   1.000
_cell.length_c   1.000
_cell.angle_alpha   90.00
_cell.angle_beta   90.00
_cell.angle_gamma   90.00
#
_symmetry.space_group_name_H-M   'P 1'
#
loop_
_entity.id
_entity.type
_entity.pdbx_description
1 polymer ?
#
loop_
_entity_poly.entity_id
_entity_poly.type
_entity_poly.pdbx_seq_one_letter_code
_entity_poly.pdbx_strand_id
1 'polypeptide(L)'
;MSTTDPQSTSGSESLRVTLLGTGSPIPDAHRAGPSTLVTAGSGLDASHYLVDAGRGVLMRLAGAGVAVGQLSAVLITHMHSDHITDLSDVITTRWVMGFEPTPLVIVGPHGTREMVDHILAMLGPDIGYRMAHHADLDYRPPLEVIEVEEGRVDLPGGATVWCAPTDHKPVHPSIGFRFEHDGTAAVLAGDTIPCEGLDRLCSVDVAGEAAPAGALVHTVIRKDVIGAIGLQRLTDTMDYHSSPEEAAQTAARNGVGTLVLTHFVPTVPPVGGDDWRDLAAGHFEGEIVIGEDLLSVAVAGAHSPISNMGA
;
A
#
# COMPACT_ATOMS: atom_id res chain seq x y z
N MET A 1 -26.64 -41.87 18.91
CA MET A 1 -25.26 -41.41 18.65
C MET A 1 -25.32 -40.51 17.44
N SER A 2 -25.50 -39.22 17.67
CA SER A 2 -25.47 -38.18 16.63
C SER A 2 -24.20 -37.39 16.90
N THR A 3 -23.23 -37.55 16.01
CA THR A 3 -22.00 -36.77 16.00
C THR A 3 -22.30 -35.46 15.31
N THR A 4 -22.45 -34.39 16.09
CA THR A 4 -22.40 -33.03 15.58
C THR A 4 -20.97 -32.72 15.19
N ASP A 5 -20.71 -32.59 13.89
CA ASP A 5 -19.47 -31.98 13.40
C ASP A 5 -19.42 -30.53 13.89
N PRO A 6 -18.31 -30.07 14.48
CA PRO A 6 -18.12 -28.66 14.76
C PRO A 6 -17.99 -27.93 13.41
N GLN A 7 -18.90 -27.00 13.14
CA GLN A 7 -18.75 -26.03 12.07
C GLN A 7 -17.42 -25.29 12.27
N SER A 8 -16.47 -25.59 11.38
CA SER A 8 -15.28 -24.80 11.14
C SER A 8 -15.71 -23.37 10.80
N THR A 9 -15.59 -22.45 11.75
CA THR A 9 -15.56 -21.01 11.46
C THR A 9 -14.19 -20.69 10.85
N SER A 10 -13.96 -21.11 9.61
CA SER A 10 -12.92 -20.52 8.78
C SER A 10 -13.43 -19.14 8.39
N GLY A 11 -13.02 -18.09 9.11
CA GLY A 11 -13.13 -16.74 8.56
C GLY A 11 -12.38 -16.78 7.23
N SER A 12 -13.09 -16.67 6.11
CA SER A 12 -12.42 -16.68 4.81
C SER A 12 -11.53 -15.46 4.77
N GLU A 13 -10.23 -15.64 4.56
CA GLU A 13 -9.29 -14.55 4.31
C GLU A 13 -9.76 -13.77 3.08
N SER A 14 -10.54 -12.72 3.30
CA SER A 14 -11.21 -11.99 2.23
C SER A 14 -10.33 -10.86 1.69
N LEU A 15 -9.46 -10.29 2.53
CA LEU A 15 -8.48 -9.30 2.12
C LEU A 15 -7.07 -9.75 2.53
N ARG A 16 -6.11 -9.60 1.61
CA ARG A 16 -4.70 -9.92 1.81
C ARG A 16 -3.83 -8.75 1.40
N VAL A 17 -2.87 -8.41 2.23
CA VAL A 17 -1.83 -7.43 1.92
C VAL A 17 -0.53 -8.18 1.64
N THR A 18 0.15 -7.85 0.55
CA THR A 18 1.48 -8.36 0.23
C THR A 18 2.41 -7.17 -0.01
N LEU A 19 3.46 -7.06 0.79
CA LEU A 19 4.46 -6.01 0.61
C LEU A 19 5.33 -6.39 -0.58
N LEU A 20 5.18 -5.75 -1.74
CA LEU A 20 6.00 -6.06 -2.90
C LEU A 20 7.41 -5.50 -2.72
N GLY A 21 7.50 -4.28 -2.22
CA GLY A 21 8.76 -3.61 -1.88
C GLY A 21 8.66 -2.81 -0.59
N THR A 22 9.69 -2.96 0.23
CA THR A 22 9.77 -2.43 1.61
C THR A 22 10.95 -1.49 1.84
N GLY A 23 11.67 -1.16 0.77
CA GLY A 23 12.79 -0.24 0.76
C GLY A 23 12.35 1.22 0.81
N SER A 24 13.30 2.11 0.56
CA SER A 24 13.13 3.56 0.62
C SER A 24 13.88 4.20 -0.57
N PRO A 25 14.11 5.53 -0.61
CA PRO A 25 15.00 6.11 -1.62
C PRO A 25 16.41 5.51 -1.59
N ILE A 26 16.85 5.00 -0.44
CA ILE A 26 18.17 4.37 -0.26
C ILE A 26 18.15 2.99 -0.95
N PRO A 27 18.99 2.76 -1.98
CA PRO A 27 19.05 1.47 -2.65
C PRO A 27 19.49 0.35 -1.70
N ASP A 28 18.81 -0.78 -1.80
CA ASP A 28 19.15 -2.01 -1.09
C ASP A 28 19.08 -3.20 -2.06
N ALA A 29 19.99 -4.16 -1.91
CA ALA A 29 20.07 -5.31 -2.82
C ALA A 29 18.95 -6.34 -2.60
N HIS A 30 18.28 -6.28 -1.46
CA HIS A 30 17.26 -7.24 -1.02
C HIS A 30 15.87 -6.62 -0.90
N ARG A 31 15.76 -5.28 -0.86
CA ARG A 31 14.49 -4.54 -0.79
C ARG A 31 14.23 -3.68 -2.02
N ALA A 32 13.13 -3.97 -2.71
CA ALA A 32 12.54 -3.15 -3.76
C ALA A 32 11.95 -1.85 -3.17
N GLY A 33 11.71 -0.85 -4.01
CA GLY A 33 11.11 0.41 -3.60
C GLY A 33 9.66 0.25 -3.12
N PRO A 34 9.14 1.21 -2.34
CA PRO A 34 7.79 1.17 -1.79
C PRO A 34 6.73 0.73 -2.80
N SER A 35 6.11 -0.42 -2.51
CA SER A 35 4.98 -0.93 -3.29
C SER A 35 4.26 -2.02 -2.49
N THR A 36 2.93 -1.96 -2.46
CA THR A 36 2.09 -2.92 -1.72
C THR A 36 0.96 -3.41 -2.61
N LEU A 37 0.76 -4.73 -2.65
CA LEU A 37 -0.37 -5.35 -3.34
C LEU A 37 -1.48 -5.64 -2.33
N VAL A 38 -2.68 -5.14 -2.61
CA VAL A 38 -3.90 -5.53 -1.90
C VAL A 38 -4.68 -6.49 -2.79
N THR A 39 -4.97 -7.68 -2.28
CA THR A 39 -5.80 -8.69 -2.96
C THR A 39 -7.11 -8.86 -2.22
N ALA A 40 -8.22 -8.63 -2.91
CA ALA A 40 -9.57 -8.84 -2.41
C ALA A 40 -10.18 -10.09 -3.07
N GLY A 41 -10.67 -11.02 -2.27
CA GLY A 41 -11.16 -12.32 -2.70
C GLY A 41 -10.03 -13.34 -2.90
N SER A 42 -10.35 -14.44 -3.59
CA SER A 42 -9.42 -15.55 -3.82
C SER A 42 -9.63 -16.20 -5.18
N GLY A 43 -8.66 -17.00 -5.61
CA GLY A 43 -8.75 -17.72 -6.88
C GLY A 43 -8.76 -16.79 -8.09
N LEU A 44 -9.52 -17.18 -9.12
CA LEU A 44 -9.58 -16.44 -10.38
C LEU A 44 -10.43 -15.16 -10.31
N ASP A 45 -11.30 -15.05 -9.30
CA ASP A 45 -12.17 -13.89 -9.10
C ASP A 45 -11.52 -12.82 -8.20
N ALA A 46 -10.27 -13.06 -7.75
CA ALA A 46 -9.53 -12.13 -6.93
C ALA A 46 -9.25 -10.82 -7.70
N SER A 47 -9.47 -9.70 -7.02
CA SER A 47 -9.13 -8.36 -7.53
C SER A 47 -7.83 -7.89 -6.88
N HIS A 48 -6.94 -7.31 -7.70
CA HIS A 48 -5.60 -6.93 -7.27
C HIS A 48 -5.37 -5.43 -7.45
N TYR A 49 -5.01 -4.74 -6.38
CA TYR A 49 -4.75 -3.30 -6.37
C TYR A 49 -3.30 -3.06 -5.98
N LEU A 50 -2.55 -2.38 -6.84
CA LEU A 50 -1.18 -2.00 -6.56
C LEU A 50 -1.16 -0.61 -5.93
N VAL A 51 -0.64 -0.46 -4.73
CA VAL A 51 -0.41 0.84 -4.08
C VAL A 51 1.07 1.17 -4.14
N ASP A 52 1.37 2.27 -4.82
CA ASP A 52 2.69 2.73 -5.24
C ASP A 52 3.43 1.76 -6.19
N ALA A 53 4.33 2.33 -7.00
CA ALA A 53 5.09 1.65 -8.04
C ALA A 53 6.59 1.98 -7.91
N GLY A 54 7.15 1.67 -6.73
CA GLY A 54 8.57 1.82 -6.47
C GLY A 54 9.46 0.88 -7.29
N ARG A 55 10.75 1.17 -7.30
CA ARG A 55 11.78 0.42 -8.05
C ARG A 55 11.68 -1.09 -7.83
N GLY A 56 11.66 -1.87 -8.91
CA GLY A 56 11.60 -3.34 -8.90
C GLY A 56 10.20 -3.92 -8.74
N VAL A 57 9.13 -3.10 -8.75
CA VAL A 57 7.76 -3.55 -8.46
C VAL A 57 7.30 -4.69 -9.37
N LEU A 58 7.59 -4.67 -10.68
CA LEU A 58 7.15 -5.74 -11.58
C LEU A 58 7.84 -7.08 -11.31
N MET A 59 9.12 -7.05 -10.88
CA MET A 59 9.83 -8.27 -10.47
C MET A 59 9.16 -8.88 -9.23
N ARG A 60 8.73 -8.03 -8.30
CA ARG A 60 8.07 -8.46 -7.06
C ARG A 60 6.63 -8.88 -7.28
N LEU A 61 5.90 -8.21 -8.17
CA LEU A 61 4.56 -8.62 -8.58
C LEU A 61 4.60 -10.02 -9.20
N ALA A 62 5.57 -10.28 -10.09
CA ALA A 62 5.81 -11.61 -10.63
C ALA A 62 6.22 -12.62 -9.53
N GLY A 63 7.04 -12.21 -8.57
CA GLY A 63 7.40 -13.02 -7.39
C GLY A 63 6.20 -13.37 -6.49
N ALA A 64 5.19 -12.49 -6.43
CA ALA A 64 3.91 -12.75 -5.76
C ALA A 64 2.95 -13.62 -6.60
N GLY A 65 3.35 -14.02 -7.81
CA GLY A 65 2.53 -14.85 -8.71
C GLY A 65 1.40 -14.07 -9.39
N VAL A 66 1.45 -12.74 -9.41
CA VAL A 66 0.45 -11.88 -10.04
C VAL A 66 1.02 -11.27 -11.31
N ALA A 67 0.33 -11.44 -12.43
CA ALA A 67 0.69 -10.77 -13.66
C ALA A 67 0.17 -9.32 -13.63
N VAL A 68 0.90 -8.39 -14.26
CA VAL A 68 0.47 -6.98 -14.36
C VAL A 68 -0.91 -6.81 -15.00
N GLY A 69 -1.30 -7.73 -15.89
CA GLY A 69 -2.63 -7.77 -16.52
C GLY A 69 -3.78 -8.04 -15.55
N GLN A 70 -3.48 -8.62 -14.37
CA GLN A 70 -4.48 -8.92 -13.34
C GLN A 70 -4.73 -7.73 -12.39
N LEU A 71 -3.97 -6.64 -12.52
CA LEU A 71 -4.21 -5.44 -11.73
C LEU A 71 -5.53 -4.79 -12.13
N SER A 72 -6.40 -4.58 -11.15
CA SER A 72 -7.63 -3.82 -11.24
C SER A 72 -7.34 -2.31 -11.30
N ALA A 73 -6.39 -1.83 -10.51
CA ALA A 73 -5.93 -0.45 -10.52
C ALA A 73 -4.52 -0.31 -9.93
N VAL A 74 -3.86 0.81 -10.23
CA VAL A 74 -2.68 1.32 -9.53
C VAL A 74 -3.07 2.56 -8.76
N LEU A 75 -2.74 2.66 -7.48
CA LEU A 75 -3.04 3.79 -6.61
C LEU A 75 -1.74 4.41 -6.13
N ILE A 76 -1.60 5.72 -6.25
CA ILE A 76 -0.40 6.46 -5.88
C ILE A 76 -0.70 7.27 -4.63
N THR A 77 0.09 7.08 -3.57
CA THR A 77 -0.07 7.81 -2.31
C THR A 77 0.41 9.26 -2.45
N HIS A 78 1.58 9.45 -3.06
CA HIS A 78 2.19 10.75 -3.33
C HIS A 78 3.28 10.64 -4.41
N MET A 79 3.85 11.77 -4.84
CA MET A 79 4.76 11.84 -6.00
C MET A 79 6.24 11.97 -5.62
N HIS A 80 6.69 11.31 -4.56
CA HIS A 80 8.13 11.08 -4.39
C HIS A 80 8.63 10.01 -5.36
N SER A 81 9.87 10.17 -5.83
CA SER A 81 10.44 9.30 -6.86
C SER A 81 10.41 7.83 -6.48
N ASP A 82 10.73 7.48 -5.24
CA ASP A 82 10.80 6.09 -4.79
C ASP A 82 9.45 5.38 -4.77
N HIS A 83 8.33 6.11 -4.79
CA HIS A 83 6.98 5.58 -4.91
C HIS A 83 6.47 5.48 -6.36
N ILE A 84 7.12 6.13 -7.33
CA ILE A 84 6.63 6.20 -8.72
C ILE A 84 7.65 5.79 -9.78
N THR A 85 8.90 5.50 -9.40
CA THR A 85 10.02 5.28 -10.34
C THR A 85 9.67 4.27 -11.44
N ASP A 86 9.01 3.17 -11.08
CA ASP A 86 8.71 2.08 -12.00
C ASP A 86 7.26 2.11 -12.51
N LEU A 87 6.51 3.18 -12.25
CA LEU A 87 5.17 3.36 -12.83
C LEU A 87 5.23 3.32 -14.37
N SER A 88 6.29 3.87 -14.95
CA SER A 88 6.55 3.81 -16.40
C SER A 88 6.70 2.38 -16.92
N ASP A 89 7.32 1.49 -16.15
CA ASP A 89 7.49 0.08 -16.50
C ASP A 89 6.17 -0.69 -16.33
N VAL A 90 5.41 -0.41 -15.26
CA VAL A 90 4.06 -0.95 -15.07
C VAL A 90 3.16 -0.61 -16.26
N ILE A 91 3.13 0.65 -16.69
CA ILE A 91 2.34 1.13 -17.84
C ILE A 91 2.78 0.39 -19.11
N THR A 92 4.09 0.35 -19.39
CA THR A 92 4.62 -0.22 -20.63
C THR A 92 4.38 -1.73 -20.69
N THR A 93 4.65 -2.44 -19.59
CA THR A 93 4.47 -3.89 -19.50
C THR A 93 2.99 -4.26 -19.60
N ARG A 94 2.09 -3.52 -18.92
CA ARG A 94 0.65 -3.74 -19.04
C ARG A 94 0.15 -3.55 -20.47
N TRP A 95 0.63 -2.52 -21.17
CA TRP A 95 0.28 -2.25 -22.56
C TRP A 95 0.78 -3.33 -23.51
N VAL A 96 2.06 -3.69 -23.42
CA VAL A 96 2.68 -4.66 -24.36
C VAL A 96 2.21 -6.09 -24.12
N MET A 97 1.84 -6.44 -22.87
CA MET A 97 1.34 -7.77 -22.54
C MET A 97 -0.20 -7.90 -22.62
N GLY A 98 -0.91 -6.77 -22.72
CA GLY A 98 -2.35 -6.74 -22.94
C GLY A 98 -2.66 -6.87 -24.43
N PHE A 99 -2.99 -8.07 -24.91
CA PHE A 99 -3.33 -8.29 -26.32
C PHE A 99 -4.69 -7.69 -26.73
N GLU A 100 -5.36 -6.97 -25.83
CA GLU A 100 -6.60 -6.24 -26.05
C GLU A 100 -6.51 -4.86 -25.38
N PRO A 101 -7.08 -3.80 -25.97
CA PRO A 101 -7.06 -2.45 -25.40
C PRO A 101 -7.90 -2.36 -24.12
N THR A 102 -7.30 -2.71 -22.98
CA THR A 102 -7.93 -2.63 -21.67
C THR A 102 -7.27 -1.53 -20.85
N PRO A 103 -8.00 -0.44 -20.51
CA PRO A 103 -7.43 0.66 -19.75
C PRO A 103 -6.82 0.22 -18.41
N LEU A 104 -5.61 0.69 -18.11
CA LEU A 104 -5.07 0.65 -16.76
C LEU A 104 -5.60 1.88 -16.00
N VAL A 105 -6.36 1.63 -14.93
CA VAL A 105 -6.83 2.69 -14.03
C VAL A 105 -5.70 3.06 -13.09
N ILE A 106 -5.35 4.35 -13.06
CA ILE A 106 -4.36 4.95 -12.17
C ILE A 106 -5.07 6.00 -11.31
N VAL A 107 -5.07 5.78 -10.00
CA VAL A 107 -5.61 6.70 -9.01
C VAL A 107 -4.45 7.39 -8.33
N GLY A 108 -4.60 8.66 -8.00
CA GLY A 108 -3.66 9.34 -7.12
C GLY A 108 -4.13 10.74 -6.80
N PRO A 109 -3.34 11.50 -6.05
CA PRO A 109 -3.74 12.84 -5.70
C PRO A 109 -3.67 13.80 -6.90
N HIS A 110 -4.24 15.01 -6.78
CA HIS A 110 -4.15 16.03 -7.83
C HIS A 110 -2.71 16.24 -8.34
N GLY A 111 -2.55 16.22 -9.67
CA GLY A 111 -1.27 16.21 -10.37
C GLY A 111 -0.89 14.84 -10.95
N THR A 112 -1.59 13.76 -10.57
CA THR A 112 -1.33 12.42 -11.12
C THR A 112 -1.53 12.39 -12.63
N ARG A 113 -2.51 13.13 -13.18
CA ARG A 113 -2.69 13.23 -14.64
C ARG A 113 -1.45 13.83 -15.30
N GLU A 114 -0.95 14.94 -14.77
CA GLU A 114 0.25 15.61 -15.30
C GLU A 114 1.48 14.71 -15.23
N MET A 115 1.69 14.01 -14.11
CA MET A 115 2.75 13.03 -13.95
C MET A 115 2.66 11.91 -15.01
N VAL A 116 1.47 11.34 -15.21
CA VAL A 116 1.24 10.27 -16.21
C VAL A 116 1.50 10.79 -17.63
N ASP A 117 1.06 12.01 -17.95
CA ASP A 117 1.30 12.61 -19.26
C ASP A 117 2.80 12.84 -19.51
N HIS A 118 3.57 13.23 -18.48
CA HIS A 118 5.03 13.32 -18.57
C HIS A 118 5.71 11.96 -18.76
N ILE A 119 5.22 10.90 -18.09
CA ILE A 119 5.71 9.53 -18.32
C ILE A 119 5.44 9.10 -19.76
N LEU A 120 4.24 9.35 -20.29
CA LEU A 120 3.90 9.02 -21.68
C LEU A 120 4.73 9.83 -22.69
N ALA A 121 5.04 11.09 -22.39
CA ALA A 121 5.93 11.92 -23.20
C ALA A 121 7.35 11.35 -23.22
N MET A 122 7.88 10.94 -22.06
CA MET A 122 9.17 10.26 -21.94
C MET A 122 9.20 8.96 -22.75
N LEU A 123 8.12 8.17 -22.73
CA LEU A 123 7.97 6.91 -23.46
C LEU A 123 7.64 7.09 -24.95
N GLY A 124 7.45 8.32 -25.43
CA GLY A 124 6.99 8.62 -26.79
C GLY A 124 7.76 7.90 -27.90
N PRO A 125 9.10 7.88 -27.89
CA PRO A 125 9.90 7.11 -28.85
C PRO A 125 9.65 5.61 -28.78
N ASP A 126 9.66 5.00 -27.59
CA ASP A 126 9.43 3.54 -27.42
C ASP A 126 8.03 3.14 -27.90
N ILE A 127 7.02 3.90 -27.51
CA ILE A 127 5.64 3.72 -27.98
C ILE A 127 5.59 3.76 -29.51
N GLY A 128 6.25 4.76 -30.13
CA GLY A 128 6.31 4.91 -31.57
C GLY A 128 6.98 3.74 -32.28
N TYR A 129 8.11 3.24 -31.76
CA TYR A 129 8.84 2.11 -32.35
C TYR A 129 8.01 0.83 -32.32
N ARG A 130 7.34 0.54 -31.20
CA ARG A 130 6.52 -0.66 -31.04
C ARG A 130 5.31 -0.64 -31.96
N MET A 131 4.57 0.47 -32.00
CA MET A 131 3.39 0.62 -32.88
C MET A 131 3.77 0.54 -34.37
N ALA A 132 4.95 1.03 -34.75
CA ALA A 132 5.42 0.91 -36.13
C ALA A 132 5.86 -0.52 -36.50
N HIS A 133 6.20 -1.36 -35.52
CA HIS A 133 6.74 -2.71 -35.75
C HIS A 133 5.69 -3.82 -35.61
N HIS A 134 4.68 -3.64 -34.76
CA HIS A 134 3.69 -4.65 -34.41
C HIS A 134 2.30 -4.28 -34.96
N ALA A 135 1.78 -5.09 -35.88
CA ALA A 135 0.50 -4.82 -36.55
C ALA A 135 -0.72 -4.95 -35.63
N ASP A 136 -0.57 -5.69 -34.53
CA ASP A 136 -1.58 -5.95 -33.48
C ASP A 136 -1.44 -5.02 -32.26
N LEU A 137 -0.50 -4.08 -32.29
CA LEU A 137 -0.29 -3.06 -31.26
C LEU A 137 -0.34 -1.67 -31.90
N ASP A 138 -1.45 -1.36 -32.56
CA ASP A 138 -1.66 -0.11 -33.32
C ASP A 138 -2.24 1.03 -32.46
N TYR A 139 -2.29 0.85 -31.14
CA TYR A 139 -2.83 1.80 -30.17
C TYR A 139 -1.79 2.15 -29.09
N ARG A 140 -1.90 3.36 -28.54
CA ARG A 140 -1.07 3.83 -27.41
C ARG A 140 -1.52 3.16 -26.10
N PRO A 141 -0.69 3.15 -25.03
CA PRO A 141 -1.11 2.66 -23.71
C PRO A 141 -2.47 3.24 -23.29
N PRO A 142 -3.52 2.41 -23.14
CA PRO A 142 -4.82 2.88 -22.72
C PRO A 142 -4.78 3.10 -21.21
N LEU A 143 -4.92 4.36 -20.78
CA LEU A 143 -4.87 4.74 -19.37
C LEU A 143 -6.12 5.54 -18.99
N GLU A 144 -6.67 5.24 -17.82
CA GLU A 144 -7.66 6.06 -17.15
C GLU A 144 -7.01 6.64 -15.89
N VAL A 145 -7.09 7.96 -15.69
CA VAL A 145 -6.50 8.60 -14.51
C VAL A 145 -7.61 9.24 -13.69
N ILE A 146 -7.67 8.89 -12.41
CA ILE A 146 -8.63 9.41 -11.44
C ILE A 146 -7.83 10.20 -10.40
N GLU A 147 -8.05 11.50 -10.34
CA GLU A 147 -7.46 12.35 -9.30
C GLU A 147 -8.41 12.46 -8.11
N VAL A 148 -7.87 12.27 -6.91
CA VAL A 148 -8.63 12.25 -5.66
C VAL A 148 -8.02 13.19 -4.63
N GLU A 149 -8.83 13.57 -3.64
CA GLU A 149 -8.40 14.33 -2.45
C GLU A 149 -8.89 13.60 -1.19
N GLU A 150 -10.18 13.30 -1.16
CA GLU A 150 -10.84 12.57 -0.08
C GLU A 150 -12.06 11.82 -0.61
N GLY A 151 -12.42 10.73 0.07
CA GLY A 151 -13.69 10.03 -0.08
C GLY A 151 -13.56 8.70 -0.81
N ARG A 152 -14.72 8.18 -1.21
CA ARG A 152 -14.83 6.92 -1.94
C ARG A 152 -14.21 7.04 -3.33
N VAL A 153 -13.44 6.02 -3.72
CA VAL A 153 -12.88 5.86 -5.06
C VAL A 153 -13.58 4.69 -5.73
N ASP A 154 -14.31 4.96 -6.80
CA ASP A 154 -14.99 3.93 -7.58
C ASP A 154 -13.99 3.22 -8.49
N LEU A 155 -13.65 1.99 -8.13
CA LEU A 155 -12.69 1.15 -8.84
C LEU A 155 -13.31 -0.18 -9.29
N PRO A 156 -12.81 -0.80 -10.37
CA PRO A 156 -13.22 -2.14 -10.73
C PRO A 156 -12.78 -3.15 -9.67
N GLY A 157 -13.48 -4.27 -9.59
CA GLY A 157 -13.15 -5.40 -8.71
C GLY A 157 -13.98 -5.47 -7.43
N GLY A 158 -13.54 -6.30 -6.49
CA GLY A 158 -14.30 -6.68 -5.31
C GLY A 158 -14.16 -5.76 -4.08
N ALA A 159 -13.16 -4.88 -4.04
CA ALA A 159 -12.93 -4.02 -2.87
C ALA A 159 -13.65 -2.68 -2.99
N THR A 160 -14.20 -2.19 -1.88
CA THR A 160 -14.58 -0.77 -1.75
C THR A 160 -13.35 0.01 -1.29
N VAL A 161 -13.00 1.07 -2.02
CA VAL A 161 -11.77 1.84 -1.75
C VAL A 161 -12.11 3.26 -1.33
N TRP A 162 -11.44 3.75 -0.30
CA TRP A 162 -11.55 5.11 0.22
C TRP A 162 -10.18 5.74 0.34
N CYS A 163 -10.16 7.07 0.29
CA CYS A 163 -8.95 7.84 0.46
C CYS A 163 -9.18 9.03 1.37
N ALA A 164 -8.11 9.49 2.03
CA ALA A 164 -8.11 10.72 2.79
C ALA A 164 -6.72 11.37 2.76
N PRO A 165 -6.62 12.70 2.90
CA PRO A 165 -5.34 13.39 2.96
C PRO A 165 -4.51 12.93 4.17
N THR A 166 -3.20 12.76 3.96
CA THR A 166 -2.22 12.50 5.02
C THR A 166 -1.23 13.67 5.12
N ASP A 167 -0.44 13.74 6.20
CA ASP A 167 0.54 14.82 6.38
C ASP A 167 1.96 14.32 6.08
N HIS A 168 2.51 14.77 4.95
CA HIS A 168 3.85 14.45 4.46
C HIS A 168 4.57 15.70 3.93
N LYS A 169 4.27 16.87 4.49
CA LYS A 169 4.81 18.14 3.99
C LYS A 169 6.34 18.16 4.08
N PRO A 170 7.05 18.72 3.08
CA PRO A 170 6.54 19.63 2.05
C PRO A 170 5.90 18.93 0.84
N VAL A 171 5.92 17.59 0.77
CA VAL A 171 5.22 16.90 -0.31
C VAL A 171 3.73 16.96 -0.06
N HIS A 172 3.05 17.60 -1.00
CA HIS A 172 1.61 17.74 -0.99
C HIS A 172 1.13 17.84 -2.44
N PRO A 173 0.00 17.23 -2.79
CA PRO A 173 -0.85 16.37 -1.93
C PRO A 173 -0.22 15.00 -1.58
N SER A 174 -0.62 14.44 -0.42
CA SER A 174 -0.32 13.07 0.02
C SER A 174 -1.60 12.42 0.56
N ILE A 175 -1.82 11.14 0.25
CA ILE A 175 -3.07 10.42 0.48
C ILE A 175 -2.79 9.03 1.04
N GLY A 176 -3.60 8.62 2.02
CA GLY A 176 -3.73 7.23 2.46
C GLY A 176 -4.95 6.56 1.83
N PHE A 177 -4.92 5.23 1.72
CA PHE A 177 -6.02 4.43 1.18
C PHE A 177 -6.55 3.42 2.19
N ARG A 178 -7.87 3.23 2.22
CA ARG A 178 -8.55 2.14 2.93
C ARG A 178 -9.24 1.23 1.92
N PHE A 179 -9.01 -0.07 2.06
CA PHE A 179 -9.65 -1.12 1.27
C PHE A 179 -10.56 -1.93 2.16
N GLU A 180 -11.82 -2.11 1.75
CA GLU A 180 -12.78 -2.96 2.45
C GLU A 180 -13.30 -4.08 1.55
N HIS A 181 -13.35 -5.29 2.10
CA HIS A 181 -13.92 -6.45 1.41
C HIS A 181 -14.44 -7.48 2.42
N ASP A 182 -15.68 -7.93 2.23
CA ASP A 182 -16.38 -8.90 3.09
C ASP A 182 -16.21 -8.65 4.60
N GLY A 183 -16.36 -7.40 5.04
CA GLY A 183 -16.28 -7.00 6.45
C GLY A 183 -14.88 -6.92 7.04
N THR A 184 -13.83 -7.06 6.23
CA THR A 184 -12.43 -6.79 6.62
C THR A 184 -11.94 -5.50 5.98
N ALA A 185 -10.96 -4.85 6.61
CA ALA A 185 -10.40 -3.61 6.09
C ALA A 185 -8.89 -3.51 6.32
N ALA A 186 -8.17 -3.01 5.32
CA ALA A 186 -6.74 -2.67 5.42
C ALA A 186 -6.51 -1.22 5.02
N VAL A 187 -5.62 -0.54 5.76
CA VAL A 187 -5.22 0.84 5.51
C VAL A 187 -3.77 0.89 5.09
N LEU A 188 -3.49 1.65 4.05
CA LEU A 188 -2.15 1.90 3.53
C LEU A 188 -1.89 3.40 3.68
N ALA A 189 -1.00 3.76 4.60
CA ALA A 189 -0.82 5.14 5.02
C ALA A 189 -0.11 6.02 3.99
N GLY A 190 0.74 5.43 3.13
CA GLY A 190 1.79 6.17 2.44
C GLY A 190 2.82 6.72 3.42
N ASP A 191 3.66 7.65 2.95
CA ASP A 191 4.52 8.40 3.86
C ASP A 191 3.74 9.45 4.61
N THR A 192 3.80 9.42 5.95
CA THR A 192 3.12 10.40 6.78
C THR A 192 3.57 10.39 8.25
N ILE A 193 3.31 11.49 8.95
CA ILE A 193 3.23 11.57 10.42
C ILE A 193 1.80 11.29 10.92
N PRO A 194 1.58 11.06 12.22
CA PRO A 194 0.23 10.97 12.78
C PRO A 194 -0.65 12.16 12.39
N CYS A 195 -1.80 11.89 11.78
CA CYS A 195 -2.71 12.92 11.29
C CYS A 195 -4.18 12.45 11.29
N GLU A 196 -5.11 13.40 11.24
CA GLU A 196 -6.54 13.13 11.34
C GLU A 196 -7.08 12.29 10.18
N GLY A 197 -6.62 12.53 8.94
CA GLY A 197 -7.07 11.75 7.78
C GLY A 197 -6.70 10.27 7.90
N LEU A 198 -5.50 9.96 8.40
CA LEU A 198 -5.10 8.59 8.69
C LEU A 198 -5.94 7.98 9.83
N ASP A 199 -6.25 8.75 10.86
CA ASP A 199 -7.12 8.29 11.96
C ASP A 199 -8.52 7.92 11.45
N ARG A 200 -9.10 8.75 10.57
CA ARG A 200 -10.39 8.44 9.94
C ARG A 200 -10.31 7.15 9.12
N LEU A 201 -9.31 6.99 8.27
CA LEU A 201 -9.14 5.75 7.49
C LEU A 201 -8.97 4.52 8.40
N CYS A 202 -8.35 4.66 9.56
CA CYS A 202 -8.16 3.54 10.49
C CYS A 202 -9.42 3.18 11.28
N SER A 203 -10.27 4.15 11.62
CA SER A 203 -11.30 3.98 12.66
C SER A 203 -12.74 3.91 12.15
N VAL A 204 -13.05 4.46 10.98
CA VAL A 204 -14.43 4.52 10.47
C VAL A 204 -14.58 3.82 9.12
N ASP A 205 -15.73 3.17 8.92
CA ASP A 205 -16.13 2.62 7.62
C ASP A 205 -16.78 3.68 6.72
N VAL A 206 -17.20 3.21 5.55
CA VAL A 206 -17.88 3.97 4.49
C VAL A 206 -19.21 4.59 4.91
N ALA A 207 -19.84 4.08 5.98
CA ALA A 207 -21.07 4.61 6.54
C ALA A 207 -20.80 5.67 7.64
N GLY A 208 -19.54 5.92 7.97
CA GLY A 208 -19.13 6.78 9.09
C GLY A 208 -19.31 6.10 10.44
N GLU A 209 -19.49 4.77 10.47
CA GLU A 209 -19.62 3.99 11.69
C GLU A 209 -18.25 3.53 12.17
N ALA A 210 -18.11 3.34 13.48
CA ALA A 210 -16.87 2.85 14.06
C ALA A 210 -16.57 1.42 13.57
N ALA A 211 -15.56 1.29 12.74
CA ALA A 211 -15.14 0.04 12.11
C ALA A 211 -13.61 0.02 11.96
N PRO A 212 -12.88 -0.31 13.03
CA PRO A 212 -11.42 -0.35 13.02
C PRO A 212 -10.88 -1.25 11.89
N ALA A 213 -9.80 -0.80 11.26
CA ALA A 213 -9.11 -1.61 10.26
C ALA A 213 -8.49 -2.86 10.89
N GLY A 214 -8.56 -3.99 10.19
CA GLY A 214 -7.86 -5.21 10.59
C GLY A 214 -6.35 -5.06 10.48
N ALA A 215 -5.87 -4.29 9.49
CA ALA A 215 -4.45 -4.02 9.29
C ALA A 215 -4.15 -2.56 8.91
N LEU A 216 -3.02 -2.04 9.40
CA LEU A 216 -2.43 -0.76 8.99
C LEU A 216 -1.02 -1.00 8.47
N VAL A 217 -0.78 -0.70 7.19
CA VAL A 217 0.57 -0.64 6.59
C VAL A 217 1.09 0.78 6.76
N HIS A 218 2.15 0.93 7.53
CA HIS A 218 2.72 2.23 7.89
C HIS A 218 4.21 2.32 7.58
N THR A 219 4.62 3.39 6.92
CA THR A 219 6.03 3.67 6.68
C THR A 219 6.70 4.18 7.95
N VAL A 220 7.94 3.76 8.22
CA VAL A 220 8.62 4.11 9.48
C VAL A 220 10.10 4.41 9.32
N ILE A 221 10.56 5.40 10.08
CA ILE A 221 11.97 5.78 10.16
C ILE A 221 12.47 5.75 11.61
N ARG A 222 13.76 5.47 11.80
CA ARG A 222 14.41 5.55 13.12
C ARG A 222 14.91 6.97 13.37
N LYS A 223 14.02 7.81 13.92
CA LYS A 223 14.32 9.21 14.27
C LYS A 223 15.50 9.32 15.24
N ASP A 224 15.62 8.39 16.19
CA ASP A 224 16.75 8.31 17.13
C ASP A 224 18.10 8.08 16.41
N VAL A 225 18.13 7.16 15.44
CA VAL A 225 19.34 6.85 14.65
C VAL A 225 19.66 8.01 13.70
N ILE A 226 18.65 8.52 12.99
CA ILE A 226 18.78 9.63 12.04
C ILE A 226 19.29 10.89 12.74
N GLY A 227 18.70 11.25 13.87
CA GLY A 227 19.08 12.42 14.66
C GLY A 227 20.53 12.34 15.18
N ALA A 228 21.01 11.15 15.51
CA ALA A 228 22.38 10.93 15.95
C ALA A 228 23.44 11.16 14.85
N ILE A 229 23.06 11.03 13.57
CA ILE A 229 23.97 11.27 12.43
C ILE A 229 24.30 12.77 12.28
N GLY A 230 23.36 13.65 12.61
CA GLY A 230 23.56 15.11 12.60
C GLY A 230 23.71 15.73 11.20
N LEU A 231 23.29 15.03 10.15
CA LEU A 231 23.22 15.57 8.78
C LEU A 231 21.84 16.14 8.51
N GLN A 232 21.78 17.44 8.21
CA GLN A 232 20.52 18.18 8.04
C GLN A 232 19.53 17.49 7.09
N ARG A 233 19.97 17.10 5.89
CA ARG A 233 19.09 16.44 4.90
C ARG A 233 18.43 15.15 5.42
N LEU A 234 19.06 14.45 6.36
CA LEU A 234 18.44 13.29 7.02
C LEU A 234 17.57 13.73 8.19
N THR A 235 18.01 14.72 8.95
CA THR A 235 17.26 15.26 10.10
C THR A 235 15.91 15.81 9.67
N ASP A 236 15.85 16.51 8.53
CA ASP A 236 14.61 17.10 7.99
C ASP A 236 13.54 16.03 7.75
N THR A 237 13.91 14.78 7.41
CA THR A 237 12.94 13.71 7.15
C THR A 237 12.14 13.31 8.39
N MET A 238 12.61 13.64 9.60
CA MET A 238 11.95 13.34 10.86
C MET A 238 10.68 14.15 11.10
N ASP A 239 10.53 15.29 10.42
CA ASP A 239 9.37 16.18 10.58
C ASP A 239 8.14 15.66 9.82
N TYR A 240 8.34 14.75 8.86
CA TYR A 240 7.30 14.35 7.92
C TYR A 240 7.23 12.83 7.64
N HIS A 241 7.88 12.02 8.47
CA HIS A 241 7.69 10.58 8.55
C HIS A 241 7.48 10.12 9.98
N SER A 242 6.76 9.02 10.16
CA SER A 242 6.53 8.43 11.47
C SER A 242 7.71 7.60 11.96
N SER A 243 7.92 7.56 13.28
CA SER A 243 8.70 6.52 13.94
C SER A 243 7.85 5.26 14.19
N PRO A 244 8.46 4.11 14.55
CA PRO A 244 7.71 2.93 14.97
C PRO A 244 6.73 3.19 16.11
N GLU A 245 7.11 4.04 17.06
CA GLU A 245 6.28 4.47 18.18
C GLU A 245 5.06 5.27 17.71
N GLU A 246 5.24 6.22 16.80
CA GLU A 246 4.16 7.06 16.25
C GLU A 246 3.17 6.23 15.41
N ALA A 247 3.68 5.27 14.63
CA ALA A 247 2.86 4.33 13.88
C ALA A 247 2.06 3.42 14.84
N ALA A 248 2.70 2.91 15.90
CA ALA A 248 2.05 2.11 16.94
C ALA A 248 0.97 2.88 17.72
N GLN A 249 1.24 4.13 18.08
CA GLN A 249 0.25 5.00 18.73
C GLN A 249 -0.95 5.28 17.82
N THR A 250 -0.72 5.40 16.50
CA THR A 250 -1.79 5.55 15.51
C THR A 250 -2.62 4.27 15.41
N ALA A 251 -2.00 3.10 15.34
CA ALA A 251 -2.71 1.83 15.36
C ALA A 251 -3.54 1.65 16.65
N ALA A 252 -2.93 1.89 17.81
CA ALA A 252 -3.55 1.72 19.12
C ALA A 252 -4.76 2.64 19.32
N ARG A 253 -4.64 3.94 19.02
CA ARG A 253 -5.73 4.90 19.25
C ARG A 253 -6.94 4.67 18.34
N ASN A 254 -6.74 4.01 17.21
CA ASN A 254 -7.81 3.69 16.25
C ASN A 254 -8.28 2.23 16.33
N GLY A 255 -7.76 1.42 17.27
CA GLY A 255 -8.20 0.04 17.49
C GLY A 255 -7.82 -0.93 16.36
N VAL A 256 -6.74 -0.65 15.63
CA VAL A 256 -6.26 -1.53 14.54
C VAL A 256 -5.82 -2.88 15.11
N GLY A 257 -6.05 -3.98 14.38
CA GLY A 257 -5.64 -5.33 14.80
C GLY A 257 -4.15 -5.64 14.61
N THR A 258 -3.64 -5.39 13.39
CA THR A 258 -2.27 -5.68 12.99
C THR A 258 -1.57 -4.42 12.43
N LEU A 259 -0.40 -4.08 12.96
CA LEU A 259 0.46 -3.03 12.45
C LEU A 259 1.59 -3.64 11.60
N VAL A 260 1.63 -3.28 10.32
CA VAL A 260 2.64 -3.73 9.36
C VAL A 260 3.59 -2.59 9.06
N LEU A 261 4.83 -2.71 9.53
CA LEU A 261 5.87 -1.70 9.33
C LEU A 261 6.59 -1.91 7.99
N THR A 262 6.81 -0.85 7.23
CA THR A 262 7.52 -0.88 5.94
C THR A 262 8.33 0.40 5.72
N HIS A 263 9.01 0.53 4.57
CA HIS A 263 9.79 1.72 4.16
C HIS A 263 10.78 2.16 5.24
N PHE A 264 11.74 1.29 5.51
CA PHE A 264 12.64 1.47 6.63
C PHE A 264 13.77 2.46 6.29
N VAL A 265 13.87 3.54 7.08
CA VAL A 265 15.01 4.47 7.02
C VAL A 265 15.68 4.61 8.40
N PRO A 266 16.97 4.25 8.56
CA PRO A 266 17.79 3.54 7.58
C PRO A 266 17.27 2.12 7.33
N THR A 267 17.76 1.48 6.27
CA THR A 267 17.35 0.13 5.92
C THR A 267 17.58 -0.86 7.07
N VAL A 268 16.60 -1.73 7.32
CA VAL A 268 16.75 -2.83 8.29
C VAL A 268 17.81 -3.82 7.75
N PRO A 269 18.86 -4.14 8.54
CA PRO A 269 19.87 -5.10 8.13
C PRO A 269 19.26 -6.50 7.91
N PRO A 270 19.87 -7.37 7.08
CA PRO A 270 19.33 -8.71 6.75
C PRO A 270 19.10 -9.63 7.95
N VAL A 271 19.75 -9.36 9.08
CA VAL A 271 19.54 -10.04 10.35
C VAL A 271 19.27 -8.93 11.38
N GLY A 272 18.08 -8.92 11.98
CA GLY A 272 17.65 -7.89 12.93
C GLY A 272 16.19 -7.48 12.73
N GLY A 273 15.83 -6.27 13.16
CA GLY A 273 14.47 -5.75 13.07
C GLY A 273 13.67 -5.87 14.36
N ASP A 274 14.15 -6.66 15.33
CA ASP A 274 13.53 -6.79 16.65
C ASP A 274 13.51 -5.44 17.39
N ASP A 275 14.53 -4.62 17.22
CA ASP A 275 14.59 -3.27 17.79
C ASP A 275 13.50 -2.35 17.20
N TRP A 276 13.15 -2.47 15.92
CA TRP A 276 12.01 -1.75 15.34
C TRP A 276 10.68 -2.24 15.92
N ARG A 277 10.55 -3.54 16.13
CA ARG A 277 9.36 -4.15 16.74
C ARG A 277 9.21 -3.72 18.20
N ASP A 278 10.30 -3.73 18.97
CA ASP A 278 10.32 -3.40 20.39
C ASP A 278 9.88 -1.94 20.64
N LEU A 279 10.32 -1.01 19.78
CA LEU A 279 9.87 0.39 19.82
C LEU A 279 8.35 0.49 19.64
N ALA A 280 7.79 -0.20 18.64
CA ALA A 280 6.34 -0.23 18.42
C ALA A 280 5.57 -0.94 19.55
N ALA A 281 6.10 -2.05 20.06
CA ALA A 281 5.47 -2.87 21.11
C ALA A 281 5.32 -2.13 22.45
N GLY A 282 6.10 -1.08 22.70
CA GLY A 282 5.90 -0.19 23.84
C GLY A 282 4.60 0.62 23.80
N HIS A 283 3.92 0.67 22.64
CA HIS A 283 2.76 1.52 22.40
C HIS A 283 1.55 0.80 21.78
N PHE A 284 1.70 -0.46 21.36
CA PHE A 284 0.66 -1.23 20.70
C PHE A 284 0.68 -2.70 21.15
N GLU A 285 -0.47 -3.20 21.61
CA GLU A 285 -0.63 -4.57 22.11
C GLU A 285 -1.05 -5.57 21.01
N GLY A 286 -1.44 -5.07 19.83
CA GLY A 286 -1.81 -5.91 18.70
C GLY A 286 -0.60 -6.54 18.01
N GLU A 287 -0.85 -7.23 16.89
CA GLU A 287 0.22 -7.89 16.16
C GLU A 287 1.11 -6.87 15.44
N ILE A 288 2.43 -6.98 15.60
CA ILE A 288 3.40 -6.11 14.91
C ILE A 288 4.22 -6.94 13.94
N VAL A 289 4.09 -6.61 12.66
CA VAL A 289 4.79 -7.26 11.55
C VAL A 289 5.90 -6.34 11.06
N ILE A 290 7.12 -6.87 11.01
CA ILE A 290 8.26 -6.20 10.36
C ILE A 290 8.25 -6.62 8.89
N GLY A 291 8.01 -5.67 8.00
CA GLY A 291 7.87 -5.92 6.59
C GLY A 291 9.14 -6.43 5.93
N GLU A 292 8.98 -7.41 5.05
CA GLU A 292 9.97 -7.85 4.09
C GLU A 292 9.30 -7.92 2.72
N ASP A 293 10.09 -7.79 1.66
CA ASP A 293 9.55 -7.98 0.31
C ASP A 293 8.96 -9.38 0.17
N LEU A 294 7.78 -9.44 -0.46
CA LEU A 294 6.90 -10.61 -0.63
C LEU A 294 6.28 -11.16 0.67
N LEU A 295 6.49 -10.50 1.82
CA LEU A 295 5.74 -10.83 3.03
C LEU A 295 4.25 -10.55 2.79
N SER A 296 3.40 -11.50 3.20
CA SER A 296 1.96 -11.39 3.06
C SER A 296 1.25 -11.56 4.39
N VAL A 297 0.29 -10.67 4.65
CA VAL A 297 -0.56 -10.65 5.84
C VAL A 297 -2.01 -10.85 5.38
N ALA A 298 -2.67 -11.88 5.91
CA ALA A 298 -4.11 -12.01 5.81
C ALA A 298 -4.78 -11.04 6.80
N VAL A 299 -5.75 -10.28 6.32
CA VAL A 299 -6.41 -9.26 7.14
C VAL A 299 -7.56 -9.92 7.88
N ALA A 300 -7.45 -10.00 9.21
CA ALA A 300 -8.55 -10.45 10.05
C ALA A 300 -9.61 -9.36 10.20
N GLY A 301 -10.87 -9.75 10.45
CA GLY A 301 -11.87 -8.81 10.96
C GLY A 301 -11.42 -8.23 12.30
N ALA A 302 -11.78 -6.97 12.58
CA ALA A 302 -11.45 -6.34 13.86
C ALA A 302 -11.93 -7.22 15.02
N HIS A 303 -11.05 -7.49 15.99
CA HIS A 303 -11.43 -8.27 17.16
C HIS A 303 -12.57 -7.54 17.89
N SER A 304 -13.73 -8.19 18.03
CA SER A 304 -14.72 -7.73 18.99
C SER A 304 -14.04 -7.69 20.37
N PRO A 305 -14.13 -6.58 21.12
CA PRO A 305 -13.59 -6.56 22.47
C PRO A 305 -14.20 -7.72 23.23
N ILE A 306 -13.36 -8.56 23.83
CA ILE A 306 -13.79 -9.64 24.70
C ILE A 306 -14.69 -8.99 25.74
N SER A 307 -15.99 -9.23 25.64
CA SER A 307 -16.94 -8.87 26.67
C SER A 307 -16.49 -9.63 27.90
N ASN A 308 -15.80 -8.93 28.81
CA ASN A 308 -15.43 -9.44 30.10
C ASN A 308 -16.77 -9.64 30.83
N MET A 309 -17.37 -10.83 30.69
CA MET A 309 -18.47 -11.26 31.53
C MET A 309 -17.89 -11.44 32.93
N GLY A 310 -17.89 -10.35 33.67
CA GLY A 310 -17.61 -10.34 35.09
C GLY A 310 -18.77 -10.94 35.88
N ALA A 311 -18.37 -11.57 36.99
CA ALA A 311 -19.12 -12.19 38.08
C ALA A 311 -19.61 -13.63 37.87
#